data_AF-A0A8T3R1U5-F1
#
_entry.id   AF-A0A8T3R1U5-F1
#
_cell.length_a   1.000
_cell.length_b   1.000
_cell.length_c   1.000
_cell.angle_alpha   90.00
_cell.angle_beta   90.00
_cell.angle_gamma   90.00
#
_symmetry.space_group_name_H-M   'P 1'
#
loop_
_entity.id
_entity.type
_entity.pdbx_description
1 polymer ?
#
loop_
_entity_poly.entity_id
_entity_poly.type
_entity_poly.pdbx_seq_one_letter_code
_entity_poly.pdbx_strand_id
1 'polypeptide(L)'
;MSLYELVDPRDLIDPVLIAAFDGWVDAGSAATTALTILAEKGQDVATFDVDLLYDYRARRPPLEIIDGRLAELTWPELAVRHTRLEERDLLVLVGPEPDYRWRGFSAAIIELASRLGVVEWISLGAIPAAVPHTRSVPVMGTEATPG
;
A
#
# COMPACT_ATOMS: atom_id res chain seq x y z
N MET A 1 10.14 -19.70 -4.07
CA MET A 1 9.57 -18.77 -5.06
C MET A 1 9.51 -17.40 -4.40
N SER A 2 10.07 -16.37 -5.02
CA SER A 2 10.02 -15.00 -4.50
C SER A 2 8.55 -14.54 -4.41
N LEU A 3 8.20 -13.74 -3.41
CA LEU A 3 6.86 -13.16 -3.28
C LEU A 3 6.74 -11.80 -3.99
N TYR A 4 7.87 -11.23 -4.40
CA TYR A 4 7.92 -9.97 -5.13
C TYR A 4 8.92 -10.03 -6.29
N GLU A 5 8.70 -9.15 -7.26
CA GLU A 5 9.63 -8.82 -8.33
C GLU A 5 10.10 -7.37 -8.16
N LEU A 6 11.40 -7.13 -8.35
CA LEU A 6 11.96 -5.78 -8.36
C LEU A 6 11.94 -5.27 -9.80
N VAL A 7 11.16 -4.23 -10.05
CA VAL A 7 10.91 -3.69 -11.40
C VAL A 7 11.95 -2.64 -11.77
N ASP A 8 12.32 -1.78 -10.82
CA ASP A 8 13.26 -0.68 -11.06
C ASP A 8 14.16 -0.42 -9.82
N PRO A 9 15.40 -0.94 -9.81
CA PRO A 9 16.36 -0.63 -8.75
C PRO A 9 16.91 0.78 -8.95
N ARG A 10 16.44 1.73 -8.13
CA ARG A 10 16.90 3.12 -8.13
C ARG A 10 17.85 3.39 -6.97
N ASP A 11 18.80 4.29 -7.19
CA ASP A 11 19.54 4.91 -6.10
C ASP A 11 18.63 5.94 -5.41
N LEU A 12 18.15 5.59 -4.21
CA LEU A 12 17.24 6.41 -3.42
C LEU A 12 18.01 7.20 -2.35
N ILE A 13 17.54 8.40 -2.05
CA ILE A 13 18.08 9.30 -1.03
C ILE A 13 17.13 9.32 0.17
N ASP A 14 17.59 8.78 1.30
CA ASP A 14 16.85 8.67 2.56
C ASP A 14 15.37 8.27 2.40
N PRO A 15 15.07 7.15 1.71
CA PRO A 15 13.70 6.82 1.35
C PRO A 15 12.84 6.46 2.57
N VAL A 16 11.65 7.04 2.62
CA VAL A 16 10.61 6.69 3.60
C VAL A 16 9.61 5.77 2.91
N LEU A 17 9.19 4.69 3.58
CA LEU A 17 8.12 3.81 3.10
C LEU A 17 6.83 4.09 3.88
N ILE A 18 5.77 4.48 3.16
CA ILE A 18 4.43 4.65 3.72
C ILE A 18 3.53 3.50 3.24
N ALA A 19 2.80 2.89 4.19
CA ALA A 19 1.93 1.75 3.93
C ALA A 19 0.52 1.96 4.50
N ALA A 20 -0.48 1.57 3.71
CA ALA A 20 -1.86 1.39 4.14
C ALA A 20 -2.45 0.25 3.30
N PHE A 21 -3.20 -0.62 3.94
CA PHE A 21 -3.77 -1.79 3.28
C PHE A 21 -5.28 -1.63 3.12
N ASP A 22 -5.78 -1.98 1.93
CA ASP A 22 -7.22 -2.16 1.72
C ASP A 22 -7.64 -3.56 2.21
N GLY A 23 -8.27 -3.62 3.39
CA GLY A 23 -8.69 -4.88 4.04
C GLY A 23 -8.94 -4.77 5.54
N TRP A 24 -8.19 -3.90 6.23
CA TRP A 24 -8.36 -3.60 7.66
C TRP A 24 -9.30 -2.40 7.87
N VAL A 25 -9.53 -2.01 9.12
CA VAL A 25 -10.37 -0.85 9.44
C VAL A 25 -9.75 0.43 8.85
N ASP A 26 -10.38 0.94 7.80
CA ASP A 26 -10.04 2.21 7.14
C ASP A 26 -11.30 3.09 7.04
N ALA A 27 -11.68 3.68 8.18
CA ALA A 27 -12.88 4.49 8.30
C ALA A 27 -12.88 5.66 7.30
N GLY A 28 -13.89 5.69 6.42
CA GLY A 28 -13.99 6.69 5.36
C GLY A 28 -12.95 6.54 4.25
N SER A 29 -12.30 5.38 4.15
CA SER A 29 -11.20 5.11 3.22
C SER A 29 -10.05 6.11 3.34
N ALA A 30 -9.83 6.66 4.54
CA ALA A 30 -8.94 7.79 4.74
C ALA A 30 -7.47 7.44 4.44
N ALA A 31 -6.99 6.30 4.93
CA ALA A 31 -5.60 5.88 4.74
C ALA A 31 -5.36 5.44 3.29
N THR A 32 -6.22 4.57 2.73
CA THR A 32 -6.09 4.09 1.35
C THR A 32 -6.24 5.21 0.32
N THR A 33 -7.16 6.17 0.54
CA THR A 33 -7.30 7.35 -0.33
C THR A 33 -6.05 8.23 -0.28
N ALA A 34 -5.49 8.46 0.91
CA ALA A 34 -4.27 9.26 1.05
C ALA A 34 -3.10 8.64 0.28
N LEU A 35 -2.89 7.32 0.41
CA LEU A 35 -1.81 6.65 -0.34
C LEU A 35 -2.07 6.61 -1.84
N THR A 36 -3.32 6.43 -2.27
CA THR A 36 -3.69 6.49 -3.69
C THR A 36 -3.31 7.84 -4.29
N ILE A 37 -3.57 8.94 -3.58
CA ILE A 37 -3.18 10.30 -4.01
C ILE A 37 -1.66 10.45 -4.06
N LEU A 38 -0.94 10.00 -3.01
CA LEU A 38 0.52 10.09 -2.97
C LEU A 38 1.19 9.28 -4.10
N ALA A 39 0.60 8.14 -4.45
CA ALA A 39 1.11 7.22 -5.45
C ALA A 39 0.60 7.48 -6.88
N GLU A 40 -0.30 8.45 -7.09
CA GLU A 40 -0.99 8.69 -8.38
C GLU A 40 -0.01 8.86 -9.55
N LYS A 41 1.12 9.55 -9.30
CA LYS A 41 2.18 9.78 -10.29
C LYS A 41 3.42 8.94 -10.04
N GLY A 42 3.34 8.00 -9.10
CA GLY A 42 4.44 7.13 -8.73
C GLY A 42 4.71 6.07 -9.80
N GLN A 43 5.93 5.56 -9.80
CA GLN A 43 6.36 4.48 -10.70
C GLN A 43 6.61 3.21 -9.87
N ASP A 44 6.14 2.07 -10.35
CA ASP A 44 6.35 0.79 -9.65
C ASP A 44 7.86 0.49 -9.56
N VAL A 45 8.34 0.27 -8.33
CA VAL A 45 9.71 -0.22 -8.07
C VAL A 45 9.71 -1.69 -7.71
N ALA A 46 8.61 -2.20 -7.16
CA ALA A 46 8.41 -3.62 -6.91
C ALA A 46 6.93 -3.98 -6.95
N THR A 47 6.63 -5.20 -7.38
CA THR A 47 5.28 -5.76 -7.38
C THR A 47 5.27 -7.09 -6.62
N PHE A 48 4.15 -7.39 -5.97
CA PHE A 48 3.95 -8.65 -5.26
C PHE A 48 3.04 -9.59 -6.06
N ASP A 49 3.29 -10.89 -5.94
CA ASP A 49 2.46 -11.91 -6.55
C ASP A 49 1.14 -12.06 -5.76
N VAL A 50 0.11 -11.34 -6.22
CA VAL A 50 -1.22 -11.35 -5.58
C VAL A 50 -1.92 -12.71 -5.70
N ASP A 51 -1.58 -13.56 -6.68
CA ASP A 51 -2.16 -14.91 -6.77
C ASP A 51 -1.79 -15.79 -5.57
N LEU A 52 -0.66 -15.48 -4.93
CA LEU A 52 -0.19 -16.18 -3.73
C LEU A 52 -0.68 -15.53 -2.42
N LEU A 53 -1.24 -14.33 -2.48
CA LEU A 53 -1.53 -13.48 -1.32
C LEU A 53 -3.02 -13.14 -1.16
N TYR A 54 -3.80 -13.18 -2.23
CA TYR A 54 -5.17 -12.63 -2.28
C TYR A 54 -6.23 -13.70 -2.51
N ASP A 55 -7.37 -13.58 -1.81
CA ASP A 55 -8.55 -14.42 -1.98
C ASP A 55 -9.56 -13.77 -2.94
N TYR A 56 -9.48 -14.16 -4.21
CA TYR A 56 -10.38 -13.72 -5.28
C TYR A 56 -11.87 -14.07 -5.05
N ARG A 57 -12.19 -14.99 -4.13
CA ARG A 57 -13.58 -15.33 -3.79
C ARG A 57 -14.11 -14.43 -2.69
N ALA A 58 -13.27 -14.06 -1.73
CA ALA A 58 -13.63 -13.15 -0.65
C ALA A 58 -13.82 -11.73 -1.19
N ARG A 59 -12.92 -11.30 -2.10
CA ARG A 59 -12.96 -9.99 -2.73
C ARG A 59 -12.79 -10.18 -4.24
N ARG A 60 -13.88 -10.01 -4.99
CA ARG A 60 -13.90 -10.30 -6.43
C ARG A 60 -13.35 -9.12 -7.24
N PRO A 61 -12.46 -9.36 -8.21
CA PRO A 61 -12.05 -8.34 -9.17
C PRO A 61 -13.27 -7.72 -9.86
N PRO A 62 -13.36 -6.37 -9.92
CA PRO A 62 -14.46 -5.71 -10.62
C PRO A 62 -14.35 -5.94 -12.13
N LEU A 63 -15.53 -5.97 -12.76
CA LEU A 63 -15.67 -6.26 -14.18
C LEU A 63 -16.64 -5.24 -14.78
N GLU A 64 -16.23 -4.59 -15.86
CA GLU A 64 -17.05 -3.65 -16.62
C GLU A 64 -17.58 -4.32 -17.90
N ILE A 65 -18.90 -4.24 -18.11
CA ILE A 65 -19.57 -4.76 -19.32
C ILE A 65 -20.25 -3.59 -20.03
N ILE A 66 -19.87 -3.36 -21.29
CA ILE A 66 -20.47 -2.33 -22.16
C ILE A 66 -21.07 -3.04 -23.38
N ASP A 67 -22.33 -2.76 -23.67
CA ASP A 67 -23.09 -3.36 -24.79
C ASP A 67 -23.05 -4.90 -24.83
N GLY A 68 -23.12 -5.52 -23.64
CA GLY A 68 -23.11 -6.98 -23.47
C GLY A 68 -21.74 -7.64 -23.72
N ARG A 69 -20.66 -6.84 -23.82
CA ARG A 69 -19.28 -7.33 -23.95
C ARG A 69 -18.44 -6.91 -22.76
N LEU A 70 -17.53 -7.78 -22.35
CA LEU A 70 -16.49 -7.46 -21.38
C LEU A 70 -15.65 -6.30 -21.94
N ALA A 71 -15.70 -5.16 -21.25
CA ALA A 71 -14.90 -3.98 -21.57
C ALA A 71 -13.60 -3.98 -20.75
N GLU A 72 -13.70 -4.16 -19.44
CA GLU A 72 -12.56 -4.18 -18.52
C GLU A 72 -12.71 -5.25 -17.44
N LEU A 73 -11.58 -5.86 -17.07
CA LEU A 73 -11.44 -6.67 -15.88
C LEU A 73 -10.22 -6.15 -15.11
N THR A 74 -10.44 -5.55 -13.95
CA THR A 74 -9.38 -4.94 -13.16
C THR A 74 -8.91 -5.93 -12.11
N TRP A 75 -7.72 -6.49 -12.31
CA TRP A 75 -7.10 -7.38 -11.31
C TRP A 75 -6.53 -6.55 -10.15
N PRO A 76 -6.55 -7.09 -8.92
CA PRO A 76 -5.90 -6.43 -7.80
C PRO A 76 -4.38 -6.41 -8.00
N GLU A 77 -3.75 -5.31 -7.63
CA GLU A 77 -2.30 -5.16 -7.66
C GLU A 77 -1.81 -4.78 -6.27
N LEU A 78 -0.70 -5.39 -5.85
CA LEU A 78 0.02 -5.01 -4.65
C LEU A 78 1.44 -4.61 -5.05
N ALA A 79 1.76 -3.33 -4.93
CA ALA A 79 2.99 -2.76 -5.45
C ALA A 79 3.58 -1.72 -4.51
N VAL A 80 4.91 -1.54 -4.57
CA VAL A 80 5.60 -0.39 -4.00
C VAL A 80 5.87 0.59 -5.14
N ARG A 81 5.36 1.80 -5.00
CA ARG A 81 5.54 2.88 -5.97
C ARG A 81 6.49 3.94 -5.43
N HIS A 82 7.46 4.32 -6.25
CA HIS A 82 8.34 5.45 -5.97
C HIS A 82 7.71 6.75 -6.46
N THR A 83 7.68 7.73 -5.57
CA THR A 83 7.38 9.12 -5.85
C THR A 83 8.41 10.00 -5.12
N ARG A 84 8.33 11.31 -5.31
CA ARG A 84 9.23 12.27 -4.65
C ARG A 84 8.42 13.33 -3.93
N LEU A 85 8.76 13.58 -2.67
CA LEU A 85 8.22 14.68 -1.89
C LEU A 85 9.38 15.61 -1.52
N GLU A 86 9.40 16.79 -2.17
CA GLU A 86 10.50 17.75 -2.06
C GLU A 86 11.86 17.09 -2.38
N GLU A 87 12.74 17.00 -1.38
CA GLU A 87 14.08 16.44 -1.52
C GLU A 87 14.17 14.95 -1.19
N ARG A 88 13.13 14.36 -0.58
CA ARG A 88 13.12 12.95 -0.13
C ARG A 88 12.43 12.03 -1.11
N ASP A 89 12.99 10.83 -1.25
CA ASP A 89 12.32 9.74 -1.95
C ASP A 89 11.23 9.12 -1.07
N LEU A 90 10.07 8.90 -1.66
CA LEU A 90 8.92 8.35 -0.98
C LEU A 90 8.50 7.06 -1.69
N LEU A 91 8.46 5.98 -0.92
CA LEU A 91 7.96 4.69 -1.35
C LEU A 91 6.57 4.50 -0.78
N VAL A 92 5.60 4.19 -1.63
CA VAL A 92 4.21 4.02 -1.24
C VAL A 92 3.79 2.60 -1.54
N LEU A 93 3.46 1.82 -0.50
CA LEU A 93 2.88 0.49 -0.65
C LEU A 93 1.38 0.62 -0.90
N VAL A 94 0.95 0.29 -2.12
CA VAL A 94 -0.44 0.40 -2.57
C VAL A 94 -0.94 -0.98 -2.95
N GLY A 95 -2.13 -1.33 -2.46
CA GLY A 95 -2.81 -2.56 -2.84
C GLY A 95 -3.63 -3.18 -1.70
N PRO A 96 -4.21 -4.36 -1.96
CA PRO A 96 -4.98 -5.06 -0.96
C PRO A 96 -4.12 -5.60 0.17
N GLU A 97 -4.70 -5.67 1.37
CA GLU A 97 -4.16 -6.47 2.46
C GLU A 97 -4.02 -7.94 2.02
N PRO A 98 -2.89 -8.62 2.27
CA PRO A 98 -2.78 -10.05 2.02
C PRO A 98 -3.79 -10.86 2.85
N ASP A 99 -4.58 -11.73 2.21
CA ASP A 99 -5.40 -12.73 2.90
C ASP A 99 -4.53 -13.91 3.38
N TYR A 100 -3.49 -14.22 2.61
CA TYR A 100 -2.65 -15.40 2.80
C TYR A 100 -1.18 -15.04 3.06
N ARG A 101 -0.45 -16.01 3.62
CA ARG A 101 1.02 -16.00 3.74
C ARG A 101 1.62 -14.76 4.42
N TRP A 102 0.94 -14.17 5.40
CA TRP A 102 1.42 -13.03 6.20
C TRP A 102 2.89 -13.10 6.60
N ARG A 103 3.35 -14.22 7.18
CA ARG A 103 4.76 -14.38 7.55
C ARG A 103 5.72 -14.24 6.36
N GLY A 104 5.33 -14.79 5.21
CA GLY A 104 6.09 -14.68 3.97
C GLY A 104 6.08 -13.25 3.44
N PHE A 105 4.91 -12.62 3.38
CA PHE A 105 4.77 -11.23 2.94
C PHE A 105 5.58 -10.28 3.82
N SER A 106 5.46 -10.37 5.15
CA SER A 106 6.22 -9.56 6.10
C SER A 106 7.74 -9.73 5.92
N ALA A 107 8.23 -10.95 5.76
CA ALA A 107 9.65 -11.18 5.49
C ALA A 107 10.10 -10.56 4.16
N ALA A 108 9.28 -10.72 3.12
CA ALA A 108 9.55 -10.20 1.78
C ALA A 108 9.58 -8.66 1.72
N ILE A 109 8.60 -7.98 2.34
CA ILE A 109 8.54 -6.50 2.33
C ILE A 109 9.64 -5.89 3.20
N ILE A 110 10.02 -6.52 4.32
CA ILE A 110 11.17 -6.08 5.14
C ILE A 110 12.48 -6.26 4.38
N GLU A 111 12.65 -7.38 3.68
CA GLU A 111 13.80 -7.62 2.81
C GLU A 111 13.88 -6.56 1.70
N LEU A 112 12.75 -6.30 1.01
CA LEU A 112 12.66 -5.27 -0.03
C LEU A 112 13.00 -3.88 0.52
N ALA A 113 12.41 -3.48 1.66
CA ALA A 113 12.70 -2.20 2.30
C ALA A 113 14.19 -2.06 2.64
N SER A 114 14.81 -3.13 3.14
CA SER A 114 16.25 -3.16 3.43
C SER A 114 17.10 -3.00 2.16
N ARG A 115 16.72 -3.67 1.07
CA ARG A 115 17.40 -3.55 -0.24
C ARG A 115 17.28 -2.17 -0.86
N LEU A 116 16.15 -1.50 -0.67
CA LEU A 116 15.89 -0.14 -1.13
C LEU A 116 16.46 0.93 -0.20
N GLY A 117 17.10 0.56 0.91
CA GLY A 117 17.70 1.51 1.84
C GLY A 117 16.67 2.34 2.63
N VAL A 118 15.47 1.80 2.87
CA VAL A 118 14.42 2.49 3.63
C VAL A 118 14.92 2.84 5.03
N VAL A 119 14.83 4.13 5.36
CA VAL A 119 15.28 4.67 6.66
C VAL A 119 14.14 4.78 7.67
N GLU A 120 12.90 4.82 7.19
CA GLU A 120 11.71 5.01 8.02
C GLU A 120 10.49 4.31 7.42
N TRP A 121 9.67 3.68 8.28
CA TRP A 121 8.41 3.05 7.92
C TRP A 121 7.25 3.73 8.64
N ILE A 122 6.24 4.17 7.89
CA ILE A 122 5.02 4.78 8.42
C ILE A 122 3.81 3.97 7.96
N SER A 123 3.05 3.42 8.91
CA SER A 123 1.76 2.76 8.63
C SER A 123 0.61 3.72 8.90
N LEU A 124 -0.31 3.85 7.95
CA LEU A 124 -1.55 4.62 8.12
C LEU A 124 -2.76 3.70 8.26
N GLY A 125 -3.71 4.13 9.10
CA GLY A 125 -5.00 3.48 9.29
C GLY A 125 -6.00 4.48 9.87
N ALA A 126 -7.29 4.14 9.81
CA ALA A 126 -8.35 5.01 10.32
C ALA A 126 -9.43 4.19 11.01
N ILE A 127 -9.80 4.56 12.23
CA ILE A 127 -10.79 3.84 13.03
C ILE A 127 -12.03 4.70 13.28
N PRO A 128 -13.24 4.11 13.31
CA PRO A 128 -14.43 4.83 13.74
C PRO A 128 -14.30 5.23 15.21
N ALA A 129 -14.62 6.50 15.52
CA ALA A 129 -14.58 7.03 16.87
C ALA A 129 -15.80 7.92 17.14
N ALA A 130 -16.14 8.10 18.41
CA ALA A 130 -17.23 8.97 18.85
C ALA A 130 -16.81 10.45 18.81
N VAL A 131 -16.63 10.99 17.60
CA VAL A 131 -16.21 12.39 17.34
C VAL A 131 -17.14 13.05 16.31
N PRO A 132 -17.47 14.34 16.45
CA PRO A 132 -18.30 15.04 15.47
C PRO A 132 -17.48 15.49 14.25
N HIS A 133 -18.09 15.47 13.07
CA HIS A 133 -17.48 15.96 11.82
C HIS A 133 -17.30 17.50 11.76
N THR A 134 -17.76 18.23 12.78
CA THR A 134 -17.67 19.71 12.90
C THR A 134 -16.47 20.16 13.76
N ARG A 135 -15.54 19.25 14.03
CA ARG A 135 -14.31 19.47 14.79
C ARG A 135 -13.13 18.86 14.02
N SER A 136 -11.92 19.30 14.35
CA SER A 136 -10.69 18.76 13.76
C SER A 136 -10.57 17.26 14.00
N VAL A 137 -10.05 16.54 13.00
CA VAL A 137 -9.84 15.08 13.08
C VAL A 137 -8.69 14.77 14.05
N PRO A 138 -8.93 14.01 15.13
CA PRO A 138 -7.85 13.58 16.02
C PRO A 138 -6.92 12.58 15.32
N VAL A 139 -5.61 12.73 15.52
CA VAL A 139 -4.58 11.80 15.05
C VAL A 139 -3.91 11.17 16.26
N MET A 140 -3.73 9.86 16.22
CA MET A 140 -3.04 9.07 17.25
C MET A 140 -1.94 8.27 16.57
N GLY A 141 -0.83 8.07 17.26
CA GLY A 141 0.32 7.34 16.74
C GLY A 141 0.98 6.48 17.81
N THR A 142 1.70 5.47 17.35
CA THR A 142 2.61 4.66 18.15
C THR A 142 3.91 4.54 17.38
N GLU A 143 5.03 4.55 18.10
CA GLU A 143 6.36 4.53 17.50
C GLU A 143 7.22 3.46 18.18
N ALA A 144 8.15 2.89 17.41
CA ALA A 144 9.08 1.89 17.93
C ALA A 144 10.22 2.52 18.75
N THR A 145 10.53 3.78 18.48
CA THR A 145 11.54 4.57 19.17
C THR A 145 10.89 5.87 19.64
N PRO A 146 11.00 6.26 20.92
CA PRO A 146 10.50 7.55 21.39
C PRO A 146 11.15 8.72 20.63
N GLY A 147 10.36 9.65 20.06
CA GLY A 147 10.92 10.80 19.31
C GLY A 147 9.91 11.78 18.75
#